data_AF-A0A7S6MPA8-F1
#
_entry.id   AF-A0A7S6MPA8-F1
#
_cell.length_a   1.000
_cell.length_b   1.000
_cell.length_c   1.000
_cell.angle_alpha   90.00
_cell.angle_beta   90.00
_cell.angle_gamma   90.00
#
_symmetry.space_group_name_H-M   'P 1'
#
loop_
_entity.id
_entity.type
_entity.pdbx_description
1 polymer ?
#
loop_
_entity_poly.entity_id
_entity_poly.type
_entity_poly.pdbx_seq_one_letter_code
_entity_poly.pdbx_strand_id
1 'polypeptide(L)'
;MQQLTILCNPVFYILIVNIIGLIWAVRSWKKNIREKWMNSLRDAEAELIGAAELVYGLPANNNEELPKAKADFIAKEQKLLLLFAHNTTEKRSFKTESEALRIAAEEKNIEKYRSQLDTFSKAISERVLQEWNDIK
;
A
#
# COMPACT_ATOMS: atom_id res chain seq x y z
N MET A 1 -28.18 -49.06 -30.37
CA MET A 1 -27.67 -47.67 -30.44
C MET A 1 -28.37 -46.85 -29.37
N GLN A 2 -27.75 -46.68 -28.20
CA GLN A 2 -28.29 -45.85 -27.12
C GLN A 2 -27.97 -44.39 -27.44
N GLN A 3 -28.98 -43.60 -27.76
CA GLN A 3 -28.85 -42.15 -27.85
C GLN A 3 -28.65 -41.59 -26.44
N LEU A 4 -27.48 -40.99 -26.19
CA LEU A 4 -27.23 -40.11 -25.06
C LEU A 4 -28.09 -38.85 -25.22
N THR A 5 -29.36 -38.92 -24.82
CA THR A 5 -30.17 -37.73 -24.56
C THR A 5 -29.72 -37.10 -23.25
N ILE A 6 -28.60 -36.38 -23.30
CA ILE A 6 -28.36 -35.27 -22.37
C ILE A 6 -29.30 -34.16 -22.86
N LEU A 7 -30.59 -34.31 -22.53
CA LEU A 7 -31.59 -33.29 -22.77
C LEU A 7 -31.28 -32.11 -21.84
N CYS A 8 -30.82 -31.04 -22.48
CA CYS A 8 -31.11 -29.64 -22.17
C CYS A 8 -32.30 -29.47 -21.21
N ASN A 9 -32.04 -29.48 -19.91
CA ASN A 9 -32.99 -28.94 -18.94
C ASN A 9 -32.72 -27.44 -18.84
N PRO A 10 -33.62 -26.56 -19.32
CA PRO A 10 -33.42 -25.10 -19.29
C PRO A 10 -33.15 -24.59 -17.87
N VAL A 11 -33.65 -25.28 -16.85
CA VAL A 11 -33.38 -25.00 -15.43
C VAL A 11 -31.90 -25.20 -15.09
N PHE A 12 -31.25 -26.25 -15.60
CA PHE A 12 -29.82 -26.49 -15.39
C PHE A 12 -28.96 -25.45 -16.11
N TYR A 13 -29.36 -25.03 -17.33
CA TYR A 13 -28.65 -23.99 -18.06
C TYR A 13 -28.73 -22.62 -17.36
N ILE A 14 -29.92 -22.24 -16.87
CA ILE A 14 -30.12 -21.02 -16.08
C ILE A 14 -29.28 -21.06 -14.79
N LEU A 15 -29.20 -22.21 -14.13
CA LEU A 15 -28.38 -22.39 -12.92
C LEU A 15 -26.88 -22.16 -13.22
N ILE A 16 -26.37 -22.72 -14.32
CA ILE A 16 -24.97 -22.58 -14.74
C ILE A 16 -24.65 -21.12 -15.11
N VAL A 17 -25.52 -20.45 -15.87
CA VAL A 17 -25.35 -19.03 -16.22
C VAL A 17 -25.33 -18.14 -14.98
N ASN A 18 -26.20 -18.41 -14.00
CA ASN A 18 -26.22 -17.69 -12.72
C ASN A 18 -24.94 -17.92 -11.90
N ILE A 19 -24.43 -19.15 -11.82
CA ILE A 19 -23.18 -19.46 -11.11
C ILE A 19 -21.99 -18.75 -11.77
N ILE A 20 -21.89 -18.78 -13.10
CA ILE A 20 -20.83 -18.07 -13.84
C ILE A 20 -20.93 -16.56 -13.59
N GLY A 21 -22.13 -15.98 -13.69
CA GLY A 21 -22.36 -14.57 -13.40
C GLY A 21 -21.93 -14.18 -11.98
N LEU A 22 -22.20 -15.02 -10.99
CA LEU A 22 -21.82 -14.80 -9.60
C LEU A 22 -20.29 -14.87 -9.40
N ILE A 23 -19.61 -15.80 -10.08
CA ILE A 23 -18.14 -15.89 -10.08
C ILE A 23 -17.51 -14.62 -10.68
N TRP A 24 -18.05 -14.13 -11.81
CA TRP A 24 -17.59 -12.89 -12.44
C TRP A 24 -17.84 -11.67 -11.56
N ALA A 25 -19.01 -11.59 -10.91
CA ALA A 25 -19.32 -10.51 -9.97
C ALA A 25 -18.36 -10.50 -8.77
N VAL A 26 -18.07 -11.65 -8.19
CA VAL A 26 -17.10 -11.78 -7.08
C VAL A 26 -15.68 -11.40 -7.54
N ARG A 27 -15.26 -11.82 -8.74
CA ARG A 27 -13.95 -11.42 -9.31
C ARG A 27 -13.87 -9.91 -9.55
N SER A 28 -14.90 -9.32 -10.15
CA SER A 28 -14.99 -7.89 -10.39
C SER A 28 -14.98 -7.07 -9.09
N TRP A 29 -15.73 -7.52 -8.08
CA TRP A 29 -15.76 -6.88 -6.77
C TRP A 29 -14.40 -6.95 -6.05
N LYS A 30 -13.75 -8.12 -6.07
CA LYS A 30 -12.39 -8.28 -5.53
C LYS A 30 -11.38 -7.35 -6.23
N LYS A 31 -11.47 -7.23 -7.55
CA LYS A 31 -10.63 -6.32 -8.33
C LYS A 31 -10.83 -4.86 -7.91
N ASN A 32 -12.09 -4.40 -7.86
CA ASN A 32 -12.43 -3.03 -7.46
C ASN A 32 -11.97 -2.70 -6.02
N ILE A 33 -12.12 -3.63 -5.07
CA ILE A 33 -11.61 -3.42 -3.70
C ILE A 33 -10.09 -3.28 -3.70
N ARG A 34 -9.37 -4.14 -4.43
CA ARG A 34 -7.91 -4.07 -4.53
C ARG A 34 -7.43 -2.79 -5.19
N GLU A 35 -8.10 -2.32 -6.25
CA GLU A 35 -7.79 -1.03 -6.89
C GLU A 35 -7.98 0.15 -5.93
N LYS A 36 -9.07 0.18 -5.15
CA LYS A 36 -9.30 1.22 -4.14
C LYS A 36 -8.26 1.20 -3.02
N TRP A 37 -7.90 0.00 -2.57
CA TRP A 37 -6.86 -0.19 -1.56
C TRP A 37 -5.49 0.29 -2.08
N MET A 38 -5.17 0.00 -3.35
CA MET A 38 -3.95 0.50 -4.00
C MET A 38 -3.86 2.00 -4.10
N ASN A 39 -4.95 2.67 -4.50
CA ASN A 39 -4.98 4.12 -4.53
C ASN A 39 -4.77 4.70 -3.13
N SER A 40 -5.38 4.09 -2.11
CA SER A 40 -5.20 4.49 -0.71
C SER A 40 -3.75 4.32 -0.23
N LEU A 41 -3.06 3.28 -0.72
CA LEU A 41 -1.66 3.00 -0.39
C LEU A 41 -0.71 3.99 -1.07
N ARG A 42 -0.95 4.34 -2.35
CA ARG A 42 -0.21 5.38 -3.07
C ARG A 42 -0.40 6.77 -2.46
N ASP A 43 -1.63 7.11 -2.09
CA ASP A 43 -1.92 8.40 -1.45
C ASP A 43 -1.22 8.48 -0.08
N ALA A 44 -1.24 7.39 0.69
CA ALA A 44 -0.54 7.31 1.97
C ALA A 44 0.98 7.37 1.84
N GLU A 45 1.57 6.80 0.77
CA GLU A 45 2.99 6.95 0.43
C GLU A 45 3.35 8.42 0.18
N ALA A 46 2.60 9.10 -0.70
CA ALA A 46 2.85 10.50 -1.02
C ALA A 46 2.71 11.41 0.21
N GLU A 47 1.68 11.17 1.03
CA GLU A 47 1.47 11.89 2.30
C GLU A 47 2.65 11.69 3.27
N LEU A 48 3.19 10.48 3.35
CA LEU A 48 4.29 10.17 4.28
C LEU A 48 5.62 10.77 3.83
N ILE A 49 5.93 10.70 2.53
CA ILE A 49 7.15 11.32 1.97
C ILE A 49 7.10 12.84 2.20
N GLY A 50 5.97 13.48 1.90
CA GLY A 50 5.80 14.91 2.16
C GLY A 50 5.92 15.27 3.64
N ALA A 51 5.36 14.46 4.54
CA ALA A 51 5.51 14.65 5.98
C ALA A 51 6.98 14.48 6.42
N ALA A 52 7.71 13.51 5.87
CA ALA A 52 9.12 13.31 6.16
C ALA A 52 9.97 14.52 5.75
N GLU A 53 9.73 15.08 4.56
CA GLU A 53 10.41 16.29 4.07
C GLU A 53 10.11 17.51 4.95
N LEU A 54 8.87 17.68 5.41
CA LEU A 54 8.50 18.79 6.29
C LEU A 54 9.17 18.69 7.67
N VAL A 55 9.32 17.49 8.21
CA VAL A 55 9.93 17.28 9.52
C VAL A 55 11.44 17.40 9.47
N TYR A 56 12.07 16.88 8.41
CA TYR A 56 13.50 16.59 8.39
C TYR A 56 14.26 17.24 7.23
N GLY A 57 13.57 17.76 6.23
CA GLY A 57 14.15 18.47 5.08
C GLY A 57 14.33 19.98 5.30
N LEU A 58 13.65 20.57 6.28
CA LEU A 58 13.77 21.99 6.61
C LEU A 58 14.83 22.27 7.70
N PRO A 59 15.57 23.40 7.62
CA PRO A 59 16.54 23.77 8.65
C PRO A 59 15.85 24.02 10.00
N ALA A 60 16.53 23.61 11.08
CA ALA A 60 16.03 23.56 12.47
C ALA A 60 15.61 24.90 13.13
N ASN A 61 15.40 25.97 12.35
CA ASN A 61 15.00 27.28 12.87
C ASN A 61 13.47 27.42 13.09
N ASN A 62 12.65 26.52 12.54
CA ASN A 62 11.19 26.52 12.76
C ASN A 62 10.80 25.57 13.90
N ASN A 63 11.17 25.94 15.14
CA ASN A 63 11.03 25.06 16.31
C ASN A 63 9.59 24.92 16.85
N GLU A 64 8.68 25.84 16.55
CA GLU A 64 7.29 25.78 17.05
C GLU A 64 6.42 24.76 16.30
N GLU A 65 6.69 24.51 15.01
CA GLU A 65 5.90 23.59 14.18
C GLU A 65 6.46 22.15 14.16
N LEU A 66 7.72 21.97 14.59
CA LEU A 66 8.42 20.69 14.58
C LEU A 66 7.70 19.57 15.36
N PRO A 67 7.14 19.80 16.57
CA PRO A 67 6.43 18.75 17.31
C PRO A 67 5.16 18.31 16.59
N LYS A 68 4.45 19.25 15.95
CA LYS A 68 3.22 18.99 15.19
C LYS A 68 3.53 18.22 13.91
N ALA A 69 4.57 18.63 13.18
CA ALA A 69 5.03 17.92 11.98
C ALA A 69 5.47 16.49 12.32
N LYS A 70 6.20 16.29 13.43
CA LYS A 70 6.61 14.94 13.90
C LYS A 70 5.42 14.06 14.24
N ALA A 71 4.41 14.61 14.93
CA ALA A 71 3.19 13.88 15.24
C ALA A 71 2.43 13.47 13.97
N ASP A 72 2.36 14.37 12.98
CA ASP A 72 1.72 14.08 11.68
C ASP A 72 2.49 12.98 10.92
N PHE A 73 3.82 13.06 10.85
CA PHE A 73 4.65 12.00 10.28
C PHE A 73 4.40 10.63 10.94
N ILE A 74 4.38 10.56 12.27
CA ILE A 74 4.08 9.31 13.00
C ILE A 74 2.68 8.79 12.67
N ALA A 75 1.68 9.67 12.58
CA ALA A 75 0.32 9.27 12.23
C ALA A 75 0.24 8.71 10.79
N LYS A 76 0.94 9.35 9.83
CA LYS A 76 1.03 8.87 8.44
C LYS A 76 1.81 7.57 8.33
N GLU A 77 2.88 7.41 9.10
CA GLU A 77 3.67 6.17 9.17
C GLU A 77 2.81 5.01 9.67
N GLN A 78 2.04 5.23 10.74
CA GLN A 78 1.12 4.22 11.28
C GLN A 78 0.01 3.85 10.28
N LYS A 79 -0.54 4.83 9.57
CA LYS A 79 -1.53 4.60 8.49
C LYS A 79 -0.92 3.74 7.39
N LEU A 80 0.29 4.05 6.93
CA LEU A 80 0.97 3.27 5.89
C LEU A 80 1.31 1.86 6.39
N LEU A 81 1.78 1.70 7.63
CA LEU A 81 2.02 0.40 8.27
C LEU A 81 0.77 -0.49 8.34
N LEU A 82 -0.39 0.10 8.63
CA LEU A 82 -1.68 -0.62 8.62
C LEU A 82 -2.06 -1.07 7.22
N LEU A 83 -1.81 -0.23 6.21
CA LEU A 83 -2.04 -0.56 4.81
C LEU A 83 -1.01 -1.58 4.30
N PHE A 84 0.24 -1.58 4.78
CA PHE A 84 1.32 -2.47 4.35
C PHE A 84 1.27 -3.89 4.92
N ALA A 85 0.53 -4.13 6.01
CA ALA A 85 0.66 -5.37 6.78
C ALA A 85 -0.01 -6.58 6.10
N HIS A 86 0.58 -7.10 5.02
CA HIS A 86 0.28 -8.45 4.51
C HIS A 86 1.01 -9.54 5.31
N ASN A 87 2.21 -9.24 5.84
CA ASN A 87 2.93 -10.14 6.75
C ASN A 87 3.84 -9.37 7.74
N THR A 88 4.34 -10.09 8.75
CA THR A 88 5.16 -9.54 9.84
C THR A 88 6.59 -9.17 9.42
N THR A 89 7.11 -9.77 8.35
CA THR A 89 8.46 -9.50 7.83
C THR A 89 8.53 -8.14 7.14
N GLU A 90 7.60 -7.86 6.25
CA GLU A 90 7.47 -6.55 5.57
C GLU A 90 7.26 -5.42 6.57
N LYS A 91 6.39 -5.66 7.56
CA LYS A 91 6.16 -4.71 8.66
C LYS A 91 7.44 -4.39 9.44
N ARG A 92 8.30 -5.39 9.64
CA ARG A 92 9.58 -5.22 10.35
C ARG A 92 10.59 -4.46 9.50
N SER A 93 10.73 -4.81 8.22
CA SER A 93 11.64 -4.13 7.28
C SER A 93 11.26 -2.65 7.14
N PHE A 94 9.98 -2.34 6.92
CA PHE A 94 9.50 -0.96 6.84
C PHE A 94 9.82 -0.17 8.11
N LYS A 95 9.59 -0.77 9.29
CA LYS A 95 9.93 -0.14 10.56
C LYS A 95 11.43 0.15 10.69
N THR A 96 12.29 -0.73 10.19
CA THR A 96 13.74 -0.53 10.18
C THR A 96 14.16 0.63 9.28
N GLU A 97 13.61 0.73 8.07
CA GLU A 97 13.93 1.81 7.13
C GLU A 97 13.44 3.18 7.63
N SER A 98 12.22 3.24 8.20
CA SER A 98 11.70 4.46 8.83
C SER A 98 12.55 4.91 10.04
N GLU A 99 13.00 3.96 10.86
CA GLU A 99 13.88 4.23 12.00
C GLU A 99 15.26 4.75 11.53
N ALA A 100 15.82 4.19 10.46
CA ALA A 100 17.07 4.64 9.87
C ALA A 100 16.96 6.08 9.32
N LEU A 101 15.83 6.41 8.68
CA LEU A 101 15.51 7.77 8.23
C LEU A 101 15.46 8.75 9.41
N ARG A 102 14.81 8.35 10.52
CA ARG A 102 14.72 9.13 11.74
C ARG A 102 16.09 9.41 12.35
N ILE A 103 16.94 8.39 12.49
CA ILE A 103 18.30 8.52 13.03
C ILE A 103 19.15 9.44 12.14
N ALA A 104 19.10 9.25 10.82
CA ALA A 104 19.84 10.10 9.89
C ALA A 104 19.44 11.58 9.98
N ALA A 105 18.16 11.84 10.24
CA ALA A 105 17.68 13.19 10.45
C ALA A 105 18.09 13.79 11.81
N GLU A 106 18.10 12.98 12.88
CA GLU A 106 18.57 13.39 14.21
C GLU A 106 20.07 13.75 14.23
N GLU A 107 20.86 13.08 13.39
CA GLU A 107 22.29 13.37 13.21
C GLU A 107 22.58 14.69 12.47
N LYS A 108 21.55 15.41 11.99
CA LYS A 108 21.66 16.68 11.23
C LYS A 108 22.56 16.60 9.99
N ASN A 109 22.78 15.39 9.45
CA ASN A 109 23.55 15.16 8.24
C ASN A 109 22.58 15.08 7.04
N ILE A 110 22.51 16.17 6.27
CA ILE A 110 21.58 16.33 5.14
C ILE A 110 21.82 15.28 4.04
N GLU A 111 23.08 14.96 3.74
CA GLU A 111 23.42 13.96 2.71
C GLU A 111 22.99 12.55 3.13
N LYS A 112 23.26 12.19 4.38
CA LYS A 112 22.83 10.91 4.96
C LYS A 112 21.31 10.82 5.00
N TYR A 113 20.62 11.89 5.40
CA TYR A 113 19.16 11.96 5.42
C TYR A 113 18.57 11.74 4.02
N ARG A 114 19.06 12.45 3.00
CA ARG A 114 18.59 12.27 1.61
C ARG A 114 18.79 10.85 1.10
N SER A 115 19.95 10.25 1.38
CA SER A 115 20.22 8.86 0.98
C SER A 115 19.28 7.86 1.67
N GLN A 116 18.93 8.08 2.94
CA GLN A 116 17.96 7.24 3.65
C GLN A 116 16.53 7.48 3.15
N LEU A 117 16.17 8.71 2.79
CA LEU A 117 14.86 9.04 2.22
C LEU A 117 14.65 8.35 0.87
N ASP A 118 15.67 8.35 0.01
CA ASP A 118 15.63 7.63 -1.28
C ASP A 118 15.47 6.12 -1.07
N THR A 119 16.19 5.55 -0.11
CA THR A 119 16.11 4.12 0.24
C THR A 119 14.70 3.77 0.73
N PHE A 120 14.16 4.58 1.63
CA PHE A 120 12.82 4.44 2.16
C PHE A 120 11.75 4.58 1.08
N SER A 121 11.82 5.63 0.25
CA SER A 121 10.89 5.86 -0.86
C SER A 121 10.92 4.70 -1.86
N LYS A 122 12.11 4.20 -2.22
CA LYS A 122 12.27 3.06 -3.11
C LYS A 122 11.59 1.80 -2.55
N ALA A 123 11.81 1.49 -1.27
CA ALA A 123 11.19 0.33 -0.63
C ALA A 123 9.65 0.39 -0.67
N ILE A 124 9.07 1.58 -0.48
CA ILE A 124 7.62 1.78 -0.56
C ILE A 124 7.13 1.61 -1.99
N SER A 125 7.75 2.31 -2.94
CA SER A 125 7.39 2.27 -4.36
C SER A 125 7.51 0.87 -4.96
N GLU A 126 8.53 0.09 -4.59
CA GLU A 126 8.67 -1.31 -5.01
C GLU A 126 7.50 -2.17 -4.51
N ARG A 127 7.05 -1.96 -3.27
CA ARG A 127 5.88 -2.69 -2.73
C ARG A 127 4.59 -2.29 -3.43
N VAL A 128 4.39 -0.99 -3.66
CA VAL A 128 3.25 -0.48 -4.44
C VAL A 128 3.23 -1.13 -5.82
N LEU A 129 4.38 -1.22 -6.48
CA LEU A 129 4.52 -1.84 -7.79
C LEU A 129 4.23 -3.34 -7.74
N GLN A 130 4.69 -4.05 -6.70
CA GLN A 130 4.41 -5.47 -6.52
C GLN A 130 2.91 -5.74 -6.38
N GLU A 131 2.22 -5.00 -5.49
CA GLU A 131 0.77 -5.11 -5.35
C GLU A 131 0.02 -4.75 -6.64
N TRP A 132 0.50 -3.75 -7.38
CA TRP A 132 -0.06 -3.39 -8.67
C TRP A 132 0.06 -4.52 -9.69
N ASN A 133 1.18 -5.23 -9.71
CA ASN A 133 1.39 -6.38 -10.59
C ASN A 133 0.54 -7.59 -10.18
N ASP A 134 0.27 -7.79 -8.89
CA ASP A 134 -0.61 -8.85 -8.39
C ASP A 134 -2.10 -8.61 -8.68
N ILE A 135 -2.47 -7.39 -9.10
CA ILE A 135 -3.84 -6.99 -9.49
C ILE A 135 -4.08 -7.12 -10.99
N LYS A 136 -3.04 -6.98 -11.82
CA LYS A 136 -3.12 -7.07 -13.28
C LYS A 136 -3.36 -8.50 -13.77
#